data_AF-I0I344-F1
#
_entry.id   AF-I0I344-F1
#
_cell.length_a   1.000
_cell.length_b   1.000
_cell.length_c   1.000
_cell.angle_alpha   90.00
_cell.angle_beta   90.00
_cell.angle_gamma   90.00
#
_symmetry.space_group_name_H-M   'P 1'
#
loop_
_entity.id
_entity.type
_entity.pdbx_description
1 polymer ?
#
loop_
_entity_poly.entity_id
_entity_poly.type
_entity_poly.pdbx_seq_one_letter_code
_entity_poly.pdbx_strand_id
1 'polypeptide(L)'
;MNAETPPPDSPLPDLERPPGQKFDDALKEISSKNPAEEQEIPDQLDEVLIVTLPARRWEVEPGDAIALPVTILNNSRQKLSVRVHVEGWLDEGWMDEPYVQTSLEPGERSALELTLSPPRHSGVEAGDYPLAVVVRSPEEPLRLVRLGFTLRVLPVKRLTLQIGRAATPATWWQRTLNFTLRLSNQGNCPITVHLEGRAAMPVGSVHFPGGETFTLRPGQSCHAPLRFTVHRLPWIGLHGRELPVIVRAFAEGGAMLAQAHRTVEVRPILGMWQLAAVAALATMVAASALLLIIVGVLLMRYTTALSQHRVAQEPAPAIIVVTLNQPVAPVADSHTSSSAHLDDAPRLLPDPSAPLVLPDQVTAPGSGGPVRSIRMSPTNASAPQSNGTMTYAQMFQTIAAQYDLDWRILAAQAYVESGFDSLALSNAGAMGLMQVLPTTWREWAPTVGASDPFDSYSNVQVAAVYLDYLRTQLAQQGRPEKEWMLVAYHWGIDNLSAFLAEGGDWQTLPELHRRYAEDILRIARTLP
;
A
#
# COMPACT_ATOMS: atom_id res chain seq x y z
N MET A 1 16.76 51.14 74.51
CA MET A 1 15.28 51.05 74.55
C MET A 1 14.78 51.21 73.12
N ASN A 2 13.65 50.59 72.79
CA ASN A 2 13.07 50.49 71.44
C ASN A 2 13.98 49.76 70.42
N ALA A 3 13.64 48.49 70.18
CA ALA A 3 13.83 47.88 68.86
C ALA A 3 12.62 48.24 67.99
N GLU A 4 12.77 48.20 66.68
CA GLU A 4 11.68 48.43 65.73
C GLU A 4 11.65 47.26 64.73
N THR A 5 10.50 46.60 64.62
CA THR A 5 10.38 45.27 64.00
C THR A 5 9.76 45.38 62.60
N PRO A 6 10.34 44.79 61.55
CA PRO A 6 9.67 44.69 60.25
C PRO A 6 8.46 43.74 60.31
N PRO A 7 7.44 43.92 59.45
CA PRO A 7 6.22 43.12 59.48
C PRO A 7 6.41 41.68 58.93
N PRO A 8 5.56 40.73 59.33
CA PRO A 8 5.51 39.38 58.75
C PRO A 8 4.71 39.31 57.44
N ASP A 9 4.63 38.10 56.88
CA ASP A 9 3.68 37.65 55.86
C ASP A 9 3.77 38.25 54.45
N SER A 10 4.92 38.02 53.80
CA SER A 10 4.92 37.68 52.36
C SER A 10 4.69 36.17 52.22
N PRO A 11 3.62 35.69 51.54
CA PRO A 11 3.44 34.26 51.30
C PRO A 11 4.54 33.72 50.37
N LEU A 12 5.08 32.55 50.71
CA LEU A 12 5.99 31.79 49.87
C LEU A 12 5.29 31.39 48.55
N PRO A 13 5.99 31.36 47.40
CA PRO A 13 5.43 30.79 46.19
C PRO A 13 5.15 29.29 46.39
N ASP A 14 3.95 28.86 45.99
CA ASP A 14 3.43 27.51 46.21
C ASP A 14 4.35 26.46 45.54
N LEU A 15 4.83 25.50 46.34
CA LEU A 15 5.70 24.41 45.84
C LEU A 15 4.90 23.42 44.99
N GLU A 16 5.22 23.39 43.70
CA GLU A 16 5.05 22.28 42.75
C GLU A 16 3.90 21.29 43.01
N ARG A 17 2.70 21.59 42.50
CA ARG A 17 1.73 20.52 42.22
C ARG A 17 2.27 19.65 41.07
N PRO A 18 2.20 18.31 41.16
CA PRO A 18 2.78 17.42 40.14
C PRO A 18 2.09 17.62 38.78
N PRO A 19 2.86 17.67 37.66
CA PRO A 19 2.35 18.14 36.37
C PRO A 19 1.27 17.25 35.73
N GLY A 20 1.11 16.00 36.17
CA GLY A 20 0.13 15.07 35.62
C GLY A 20 -1.34 15.52 35.77
N GLN A 21 -1.71 16.15 36.89
CA GLN A 21 -3.12 16.50 37.14
C GLN A 21 -3.67 17.56 36.17
N LYS A 22 -2.83 18.54 35.76
CA LYS A 22 -3.21 19.48 34.69
C LYS A 22 -3.37 18.78 33.34
N PHE A 23 -2.66 17.68 33.11
CA PHE A 23 -2.71 16.91 31.87
C PHE A 23 -4.04 16.13 31.77
N ASP A 24 -4.46 15.47 32.86
CA ASP A 24 -5.71 14.71 32.90
C ASP A 24 -6.96 15.58 32.77
N ASP A 25 -6.97 16.78 33.35
CA ASP A 25 -8.09 17.71 33.22
C ASP A 25 -8.12 18.41 31.85
N ALA A 26 -6.96 18.80 31.30
CA ALA A 26 -6.87 19.30 29.93
C ALA A 26 -7.28 18.22 28.90
N LEU A 27 -6.96 16.95 29.13
CA LEU A 27 -7.41 15.85 28.26
C LEU A 27 -8.93 15.67 28.29
N LYS A 28 -9.60 15.86 29.45
CA LYS A 28 -11.07 15.86 29.53
C LYS A 28 -11.67 17.06 28.79
N GLU A 29 -11.06 18.24 28.92
CA GLU A 29 -11.53 19.47 28.30
C GLU A 29 -11.37 19.42 26.77
N ILE A 30 -10.22 18.95 26.27
CA ILE A 30 -9.99 18.67 24.84
C ILE A 30 -10.93 17.58 24.34
N SER A 31 -11.13 16.49 25.09
CA SER A 31 -12.07 15.42 24.75
C SER A 31 -13.55 15.84 24.85
N SER A 32 -13.85 17.06 25.31
CA SER A 32 -15.21 17.62 25.33
C SER A 32 -15.53 18.50 24.12
N LYS A 33 -14.52 18.94 23.35
CA LYS A 33 -14.73 19.70 22.12
C LYS A 33 -14.94 18.76 20.93
N ASN A 34 -16.05 18.98 20.24
CA ASN A 34 -16.48 18.19 19.10
C ASN A 34 -15.57 18.50 17.89
N PRO A 35 -14.86 17.54 17.28
CA PRO A 35 -13.89 17.79 16.19
C PRO A 35 -14.58 18.02 14.83
N ALA A 36 -15.71 18.72 14.84
CA ALA A 36 -16.57 18.99 13.69
C ALA A 36 -16.91 20.49 13.54
N GLU A 37 -16.33 21.37 14.38
CA GLU A 37 -16.44 22.83 14.27
C GLU A 37 -15.54 23.37 13.13
N GLU A 38 -15.94 23.02 11.90
CA GLU A 38 -15.83 23.77 10.65
C GLU A 38 -14.58 24.64 10.38
N GLN A 39 -13.67 24.12 9.53
CA GLN A 39 -12.71 24.92 8.76
C GLN A 39 -13.41 25.65 7.59
N GLU A 40 -14.28 26.61 7.88
CA GLU A 40 -14.86 27.47 6.84
C GLU A 40 -13.81 28.44 6.27
N ILE A 41 -13.80 28.60 4.94
CA ILE A 41 -13.00 29.65 4.27
C ILE A 41 -13.75 30.99 4.43
N PRO A 42 -13.11 32.04 4.96
CA PRO A 42 -13.81 33.30 5.25
C PRO A 42 -14.24 34.03 3.97
N ASP A 43 -15.45 34.59 4.01
CA ASP A 43 -15.98 35.45 2.96
C ASP A 43 -15.21 36.77 2.87
N GLN A 44 -14.79 37.14 1.66
CA GLN A 44 -14.36 38.49 1.30
C GLN A 44 -15.42 39.09 0.38
N LEU A 45 -16.02 40.21 0.81
CA LEU A 45 -17.06 40.92 0.07
C LEU A 45 -16.52 42.25 -0.50
N ASP A 46 -17.11 42.70 -1.60
CA ASP A 46 -16.82 44.01 -2.22
C ASP A 46 -18.14 44.76 -2.49
N GLU A 47 -18.07 46.10 -2.56
CA GLU A 47 -19.24 46.97 -2.79
C GLU A 47 -19.58 47.17 -4.27
N VAL A 48 -18.65 46.83 -5.18
CA VAL A 48 -18.70 47.11 -6.61
C VAL A 48 -18.99 45.85 -7.43
N LEU A 49 -18.42 44.72 -7.05
CA LEU A 49 -18.85 43.39 -7.46
C LEU A 49 -19.64 42.75 -6.32
N ILE A 50 -20.95 42.53 -6.51
CA ILE A 50 -21.79 41.86 -5.53
C ILE A 50 -22.08 40.45 -6.03
N VAL A 51 -21.61 39.44 -5.30
CA VAL A 51 -21.76 38.01 -5.66
C VAL A 51 -22.63 37.31 -4.63
N THR A 52 -23.41 36.31 -5.06
CA THR A 52 -24.24 35.49 -4.19
C THR A 52 -24.22 34.02 -4.62
N LEU A 53 -24.20 33.12 -3.63
CA LEU A 53 -24.41 31.67 -3.79
C LEU A 53 -25.74 31.30 -3.10
N PRO A 54 -26.61 30.49 -3.71
CA PRO A 54 -27.91 30.14 -3.13
C PRO A 54 -27.81 29.16 -1.95
N ALA A 55 -26.72 28.40 -1.86
CA ALA A 55 -26.40 27.52 -0.74
C ALA A 55 -24.89 27.53 -0.47
N ARG A 56 -24.51 27.39 0.81
CA ARG A 56 -23.11 27.28 1.26
C ARG A 56 -22.67 25.85 1.55
N ARG A 57 -23.57 24.86 1.42
CA ARG A 57 -23.25 23.43 1.55
C ARG A 57 -23.90 22.65 0.41
N TRP A 58 -23.11 21.78 -0.19
CA TRP A 58 -23.47 20.99 -1.35
C TRP A 58 -23.00 19.54 -1.14
N GLU A 59 -23.70 18.55 -1.69
CA GLU A 59 -23.32 17.12 -1.59
C GLU A 59 -23.28 16.48 -2.99
N VAL A 60 -22.30 15.62 -3.25
CA VAL A 60 -22.07 14.99 -4.56
C VAL A 60 -21.52 13.56 -4.42
N GLU A 61 -21.95 12.64 -5.29
CA GLU A 61 -21.32 11.32 -5.41
C GLU A 61 -20.07 11.38 -6.31
N PRO A 62 -18.97 10.70 -5.95
CA PRO A 62 -17.82 10.53 -6.85
C PRO A 62 -18.26 9.90 -8.18
N GLY A 63 -18.05 10.59 -9.29
CA GLY A 63 -18.44 10.23 -10.65
C GLY A 63 -19.67 10.95 -11.20
N ASP A 64 -20.32 11.77 -10.37
CA ASP A 64 -21.48 12.56 -10.73
C ASP A 64 -21.10 14.04 -10.67
N ALA A 65 -21.77 14.89 -11.45
CA ALA A 65 -21.46 16.31 -11.56
C ALA A 65 -22.53 17.19 -10.89
N ILE A 66 -22.12 18.32 -10.34
CA ILE A 66 -22.99 19.31 -9.69
C ILE A 66 -22.70 20.72 -10.22
N ALA A 67 -23.77 21.45 -10.58
CA ALA A 67 -23.69 22.83 -11.02
C ALA A 67 -23.91 23.78 -9.83
N LEU A 68 -22.95 24.66 -9.57
CA LEU A 68 -23.03 25.71 -8.55
C LEU A 68 -23.52 27.02 -9.19
N PRO A 69 -24.72 27.53 -8.86
CA PRO A 69 -25.21 28.79 -9.42
C PRO A 69 -24.54 29.98 -8.72
N VAL A 70 -23.81 30.78 -9.49
CA VAL A 70 -23.11 31.99 -9.02
C VAL A 70 -23.81 33.20 -9.63
N THR A 71 -24.53 33.99 -8.82
CA THR A 71 -25.19 35.21 -9.30
C THR A 71 -24.34 36.43 -8.96
N ILE A 72 -24.00 37.21 -9.99
CA ILE A 72 -23.11 38.38 -9.95
C ILE A 72 -23.88 39.62 -10.37
N LEU A 73 -23.65 40.73 -9.66
CA LEU A 73 -24.14 42.08 -9.96
C LEU A 73 -22.96 43.04 -10.11
N ASN A 74 -22.86 43.71 -11.26
CA ASN A 74 -21.95 44.85 -11.44
C ASN A 74 -22.62 46.11 -10.84
N ASN A 75 -22.20 46.49 -9.64
CA ASN A 75 -22.65 47.72 -8.95
C ASN A 75 -21.73 48.93 -9.26
N SER A 76 -20.82 48.80 -10.24
CA SER A 76 -19.94 49.89 -10.68
C SER A 76 -20.63 50.86 -11.65
N ARG A 77 -19.91 51.89 -12.07
CA ARG A 77 -20.31 52.81 -13.16
C ARG A 77 -19.66 52.48 -14.51
N GLN A 78 -18.91 51.39 -14.60
CA GLN A 78 -18.16 50.98 -15.79
C GLN A 78 -18.62 49.59 -16.23
N LYS A 79 -18.37 49.25 -17.49
CA LYS A 79 -18.48 47.87 -17.96
C LYS A 79 -17.30 47.07 -17.37
N LEU A 80 -17.57 45.91 -16.79
CA LEU A 80 -16.55 45.03 -16.22
C LEU A 80 -16.50 43.71 -16.99
N SER A 81 -15.31 43.17 -17.22
CA SER A 81 -15.13 41.75 -17.51
C SER A 81 -14.98 41.04 -16.17
N VAL A 82 -15.65 39.91 -16.00
CA VAL A 82 -15.66 39.19 -14.73
C VAL A 82 -15.30 37.73 -14.98
N ARG A 83 -14.24 37.26 -14.30
CA ARG A 83 -13.85 35.85 -14.27
C ARG A 83 -14.26 35.24 -12.93
N VAL A 84 -14.78 34.03 -13.00
CA VAL A 84 -15.20 33.22 -11.85
C VAL A 84 -14.49 31.88 -11.90
N HIS A 85 -13.90 31.47 -10.77
CA HIS A 85 -13.28 30.16 -10.58
C HIS A 85 -13.54 29.65 -9.16
N VAL A 86 -13.10 28.42 -8.86
CA VAL A 86 -13.14 27.84 -7.51
C VAL A 86 -11.72 27.73 -6.95
N GLU A 87 -11.55 28.09 -5.68
CA GLU A 87 -10.31 27.95 -4.89
C GLU A 87 -10.54 27.00 -3.70
N GLY A 88 -9.47 26.48 -3.10
CA GLY A 88 -9.50 25.58 -1.95
C GLY A 88 -8.86 24.22 -2.25
N TRP A 89 -9.21 23.18 -1.49
CA TRP A 89 -8.73 21.80 -1.73
C TRP A 89 -9.47 21.12 -2.90
N LEU A 90 -9.36 21.71 -4.08
CA LEU A 90 -9.83 21.13 -5.34
C LEU A 90 -8.67 20.46 -6.09
N ASP A 91 -8.95 19.35 -6.76
CA ASP A 91 -8.03 18.66 -7.67
C ASP A 91 -8.42 19.01 -9.11
N GLU A 92 -7.44 19.24 -9.97
CA GLU A 92 -7.61 19.66 -11.37
C GLU A 92 -8.65 18.83 -12.13
N GLY A 93 -8.71 17.52 -11.87
CA GLY A 93 -9.62 16.60 -12.53
C GLY A 93 -11.10 16.75 -12.14
N TRP A 94 -11.46 17.75 -11.32
CA TRP A 94 -12.83 17.98 -10.84
C TRP A 94 -13.58 19.07 -11.62
N MET A 95 -12.96 19.80 -12.55
CA MET A 95 -13.63 20.79 -13.41
C MET A 95 -13.23 20.65 -14.88
N ASP A 96 -14.22 20.57 -15.79
CA ASP A 96 -13.98 20.56 -17.23
C ASP A 96 -13.50 21.95 -17.74
N GLU A 97 -13.99 23.03 -17.13
CA GLU A 97 -13.57 24.41 -17.40
C GLU A 97 -13.03 25.05 -16.11
N PRO A 98 -11.75 25.47 -16.05
CA PRO A 98 -11.13 25.97 -14.81
C PRO A 98 -11.66 27.33 -14.35
N TYR A 99 -12.29 28.09 -15.26
CA TYR A 99 -12.96 29.36 -14.96
C TYR A 99 -14.03 29.65 -16.01
N VAL A 100 -15.10 30.33 -15.60
CA VAL A 100 -16.10 30.92 -16.50
C VAL A 100 -15.87 32.43 -16.56
N GLN A 101 -16.01 33.05 -17.74
CA GLN A 101 -15.86 34.49 -17.92
C GLN A 101 -17.10 35.10 -18.59
N THR A 102 -17.54 36.24 -18.07
CA THR A 102 -18.64 37.04 -18.62
C THR A 102 -18.25 38.53 -18.67
N SER A 103 -19.11 39.37 -19.24
CA SER A 103 -18.95 40.82 -19.20
C SER A 103 -20.29 41.48 -18.87
N LEU A 104 -20.27 42.41 -17.93
CA LEU A 104 -21.45 42.98 -17.28
C LEU A 104 -21.48 44.50 -17.48
N GLU A 105 -22.59 45.02 -17.98
CA GLU A 105 -22.87 46.47 -17.99
C GLU A 105 -23.17 47.00 -16.58
N PRO A 106 -23.08 48.33 -16.33
CA PRO A 106 -23.45 48.93 -15.06
C PRO A 106 -24.88 48.58 -14.62
N GLY A 107 -25.02 47.97 -13.43
CA GLY A 107 -26.29 47.49 -12.88
C GLY A 107 -26.77 46.14 -13.39
N GLU A 108 -26.05 45.51 -14.32
CA GLU A 108 -26.42 44.19 -14.88
C GLU A 108 -26.22 43.06 -13.87
N ARG A 109 -27.11 42.06 -13.94
CA ARG A 109 -27.04 40.82 -13.18
C ARG A 109 -26.90 39.64 -14.13
N SER A 110 -25.94 38.77 -13.85
CA SER A 110 -25.75 37.51 -14.57
C SER A 110 -25.70 36.34 -13.60
N ALA A 111 -26.24 35.20 -14.00
CA ALA A 111 -26.09 33.94 -13.31
C ALA A 111 -25.19 33.03 -14.16
N LEU A 112 -24.10 32.57 -13.57
CA LEU A 112 -23.17 31.60 -14.15
C LEU A 112 -23.30 30.28 -13.40
N GLU A 113 -22.99 29.17 -14.06
CA GLU A 113 -22.94 27.84 -13.45
C GLU A 113 -21.50 27.33 -13.49
N LEU A 114 -20.96 26.94 -12.33
CA LEU A 114 -19.66 26.26 -12.23
C LEU A 114 -19.90 24.76 -12.01
N THR A 115 -19.38 23.91 -12.87
CA THR A 115 -19.57 22.46 -12.77
C THR A 115 -18.42 21.80 -12.00
N LEU A 116 -18.73 21.15 -10.88
CA LEU A 116 -17.80 20.30 -10.13
C LEU A 116 -18.15 18.83 -10.35
N SER A 117 -17.19 18.00 -10.74
CA SER A 117 -17.37 16.59 -11.11
C SER A 117 -16.24 15.72 -10.52
N PRO A 118 -16.30 15.36 -9.22
CA PRO A 118 -15.21 14.63 -8.56
C PRO A 118 -15.08 13.20 -9.12
N PRO A 119 -13.94 12.76 -9.68
CA PRO A 119 -13.86 11.50 -10.44
C PRO A 119 -14.08 10.24 -9.59
N ARG A 120 -14.71 9.21 -10.20
CA ARG A 120 -15.15 7.95 -9.54
C ARG A 120 -14.01 6.97 -9.24
N HIS A 121 -12.95 7.43 -8.58
CA HIS A 121 -11.80 6.62 -8.17
C HIS A 121 -11.35 6.91 -6.73
N SER A 122 -10.62 5.96 -6.15
CA SER A 122 -10.31 5.94 -4.71
C SER A 122 -9.37 7.04 -4.20
N GLY A 123 -8.79 7.88 -5.06
CA GLY A 123 -8.02 9.06 -4.63
C GLY A 123 -8.89 10.23 -4.13
N VAL A 124 -10.17 10.25 -4.47
CA VAL A 124 -11.14 11.32 -4.13
C VAL A 124 -11.84 10.96 -2.83
N GLU A 125 -11.12 11.07 -1.70
CA GLU A 125 -11.59 10.60 -0.40
C GLU A 125 -12.97 11.19 -0.01
N ALA A 126 -13.76 10.42 0.74
CA ALA A 126 -15.08 10.87 1.21
C ALA A 126 -14.94 11.80 2.41
N GLY A 127 -15.47 13.02 2.32
CA GLY A 127 -15.35 14.04 3.36
C GLY A 127 -16.00 15.36 2.97
N ASP A 128 -15.91 16.33 3.88
CA ASP A 128 -16.29 17.71 3.65
C ASP A 128 -15.05 18.49 3.14
N TYR A 129 -15.16 19.08 1.95
CA TYR A 129 -14.11 19.88 1.32
C TYR A 129 -14.49 21.37 1.41
N PRO A 130 -13.76 22.18 2.20
CA PRO A 130 -13.95 23.62 2.18
C PRO A 130 -13.33 24.20 0.90
N LEU A 131 -14.15 24.93 0.16
CA LEU A 131 -13.85 25.57 -1.11
C LEU A 131 -14.35 27.03 -1.06
N ALA A 132 -13.98 27.85 -2.04
CA ALA A 132 -14.54 29.17 -2.22
C ALA A 132 -14.77 29.48 -3.69
N VAL A 133 -15.91 30.08 -4.03
CA VAL A 133 -16.11 30.69 -5.34
C VAL A 133 -15.44 32.06 -5.32
N VAL A 134 -14.53 32.31 -6.26
CA VAL A 134 -13.79 33.57 -6.36
C VAL A 134 -14.11 34.28 -7.66
N VAL A 135 -14.35 35.58 -7.54
CA VAL A 135 -14.78 36.47 -8.62
C VAL A 135 -13.82 37.66 -8.68
N ARG A 136 -13.13 37.80 -9.82
CA ARG A 136 -12.12 38.85 -10.06
C ARG A 136 -12.44 39.59 -11.37
N SER A 137 -12.19 40.90 -11.43
CA SER A 137 -12.28 41.70 -12.67
C SER A 137 -10.89 42.15 -13.13
N PRO A 138 -10.48 41.90 -14.39
CA PRO A 138 -9.20 42.39 -14.91
C PRO A 138 -9.08 43.92 -14.96
N GLU A 139 -10.20 44.64 -15.06
CA GLU A 139 -10.26 46.10 -15.06
C GLU A 139 -10.03 46.72 -13.66
N GLU A 140 -10.42 46.02 -12.59
CA GLU A 140 -10.28 46.43 -11.18
C GLU A 140 -9.55 45.33 -10.39
N PRO A 141 -8.26 45.05 -10.65
CA PRO A 141 -7.57 43.86 -10.14
C PRO A 141 -7.34 43.83 -8.62
N LEU A 142 -7.57 44.95 -7.93
CA LEU A 142 -7.58 45.02 -6.46
C LEU A 142 -8.95 44.68 -5.83
N ARG A 143 -9.99 44.45 -6.66
CA ARG A 143 -11.33 44.06 -6.21
C ARG A 143 -11.56 42.58 -6.48
N LEU A 144 -11.82 41.87 -5.40
CA LEU A 144 -11.99 40.42 -5.36
C LEU A 144 -13.12 40.10 -4.39
N VAL A 145 -14.02 39.22 -4.81
CA VAL A 145 -15.02 38.59 -3.95
C VAL A 145 -14.69 37.11 -3.81
N ARG A 146 -14.71 36.60 -2.59
CA ARG A 146 -14.45 35.20 -2.22
C ARG A 146 -15.59 34.74 -1.35
N LEU A 147 -16.34 33.73 -1.78
CA LEU A 147 -17.48 33.19 -1.03
C LEU A 147 -17.21 31.73 -0.65
N GLY A 148 -16.99 31.48 0.63
CA GLY A 148 -16.72 30.15 1.17
C GLY A 148 -17.93 29.22 1.06
N PHE A 149 -17.70 27.94 0.76
CA PHE A 149 -18.72 26.90 0.77
C PHE A 149 -18.10 25.52 1.04
N THR A 150 -18.90 24.58 1.53
CA THR A 150 -18.49 23.19 1.75
C THR A 150 -19.07 22.28 0.67
N LEU A 151 -18.21 21.58 -0.07
CA LEU A 151 -18.61 20.47 -0.94
C LEU A 151 -18.37 19.15 -0.22
N ARG A 152 -19.42 18.38 0.02
CA ARG A 152 -19.33 17.05 0.61
C ARG A 152 -19.26 15.98 -0.46
N VAL A 153 -18.14 15.27 -0.50
CA VAL A 153 -17.97 14.07 -1.34
C VAL A 153 -18.52 12.86 -0.57
N LEU A 154 -19.56 12.24 -1.12
CA LEU A 154 -20.29 11.16 -0.43
C LEU A 154 -19.50 9.82 -0.38
N PRO A 155 -19.69 9.01 0.69
CA PRO A 155 -18.88 7.80 0.93
C PRO A 155 -19.33 6.58 0.13
N VAL A 156 -18.64 6.31 -0.98
CA VAL A 156 -18.83 5.12 -1.81
C VAL A 156 -18.00 3.94 -1.27
N LYS A 157 -18.69 2.88 -0.83
CA LYS A 157 -18.07 1.63 -0.35
C LYS A 157 -18.05 0.59 -1.47
N ARG A 158 -16.86 0.23 -1.97
CA ARG A 158 -16.69 -0.76 -3.04
C ARG A 158 -15.46 -1.62 -2.77
N LEU A 159 -15.63 -2.93 -2.66
CA LEU A 159 -14.54 -3.88 -2.42
C LEU A 159 -14.39 -4.83 -3.60
N THR A 160 -13.15 -5.13 -3.98
CA THR A 160 -12.84 -6.30 -4.81
C THR A 160 -12.17 -7.39 -3.97
N LEU A 161 -12.58 -8.63 -4.21
CA LEU A 161 -12.10 -9.82 -3.51
C LEU A 161 -11.74 -10.88 -4.55
N GLN A 162 -10.53 -11.42 -4.47
CA GLN A 162 -10.04 -12.46 -5.39
C GLN A 162 -9.38 -13.60 -4.60
N ILE A 163 -9.61 -14.84 -5.02
CA ILE A 163 -8.95 -16.04 -4.47
C ILE A 163 -7.87 -16.48 -5.47
N GLY A 164 -6.62 -16.57 -5.01
CA GLY A 164 -5.51 -17.11 -5.79
C GLY A 164 -5.74 -18.55 -6.26
N ARG A 165 -4.85 -19.05 -7.13
CA ARG A 165 -4.88 -20.46 -7.55
C ARG A 165 -4.23 -21.34 -6.48
N ALA A 166 -4.75 -22.54 -6.26
CA ALA A 166 -4.00 -23.58 -5.57
C ALA A 166 -2.81 -24.02 -6.44
N ALA A 167 -1.65 -24.27 -5.83
CA ALA A 167 -0.50 -24.84 -6.53
C ALA A 167 -0.65 -26.36 -6.81
N THR A 168 -1.50 -27.05 -6.04
CA THR A 168 -1.68 -28.51 -6.06
C THR A 168 -3.15 -28.88 -5.77
N PRO A 169 -3.65 -30.01 -6.31
CA PRO A 169 -4.94 -30.57 -5.92
C PRO A 169 -4.86 -31.20 -4.52
N ALA A 170 -5.98 -31.32 -3.83
CA ALA A 170 -6.02 -31.99 -2.53
C ALA A 170 -5.90 -33.51 -2.69
N THR A 171 -5.07 -34.14 -1.86
CA THR A 171 -4.79 -35.59 -1.86
C THR A 171 -4.86 -36.17 -0.45
N TRP A 172 -4.76 -37.50 -0.30
CA TRP A 172 -4.89 -38.12 1.02
C TRP A 172 -3.75 -37.73 1.99
N TRP A 173 -2.58 -37.36 1.46
CA TRP A 173 -1.44 -36.82 2.21
C TRP A 173 -1.45 -35.28 2.28
N GLN A 174 -1.92 -34.58 1.24
CA GLN A 174 -2.02 -33.12 1.19
C GLN A 174 -3.49 -32.67 1.25
N ARG A 175 -4.08 -32.74 2.44
CA ARG A 175 -5.49 -32.39 2.70
C ARG A 175 -5.75 -30.91 2.94
N THR A 176 -4.70 -30.18 3.30
CA THR A 176 -4.76 -28.75 3.62
C THR A 176 -4.10 -27.97 2.48
N LEU A 177 -4.86 -27.06 1.87
CA LEU A 177 -4.39 -26.16 0.83
C LEU A 177 -4.40 -24.73 1.37
N ASN A 178 -3.30 -24.01 1.14
CA ASN A 178 -3.19 -22.59 1.42
C ASN A 178 -3.40 -21.80 0.12
N PHE A 179 -4.13 -20.70 0.23
CA PHE A 179 -4.43 -19.75 -0.83
C PHE A 179 -4.09 -18.34 -0.33
N THR A 180 -3.74 -17.45 -1.25
CA THR A 180 -3.66 -16.02 -0.96
C THR A 180 -4.95 -15.37 -1.45
N LEU A 181 -5.67 -14.68 -0.56
CA LEU A 181 -6.70 -13.72 -0.94
C LEU A 181 -6.04 -12.41 -1.34
N ARG A 182 -6.62 -11.72 -2.32
CA ARG A 182 -6.38 -10.29 -2.56
C ARG A 182 -7.68 -9.56 -2.26
N LEU A 183 -7.61 -8.64 -1.30
CA LEU A 183 -8.66 -7.66 -1.02
C LEU A 183 -8.16 -6.31 -1.55
N SER A 184 -9.03 -5.51 -2.15
CA SER A 184 -8.69 -4.14 -2.54
C SER A 184 -9.91 -3.23 -2.42
N ASN A 185 -9.75 -2.13 -1.69
CA ASN A 185 -10.74 -1.07 -1.61
C ASN A 185 -10.71 -0.26 -2.91
N GLN A 186 -11.83 -0.31 -3.63
CA GLN A 186 -12.10 0.42 -4.88
C GLN A 186 -13.16 1.51 -4.65
N GLY A 187 -13.50 1.76 -3.38
CA GLY A 187 -14.28 2.91 -2.92
C GLY A 187 -13.37 4.02 -2.42
N ASN A 188 -13.99 5.13 -1.98
CA ASN A 188 -13.29 6.34 -1.55
C ASN A 188 -13.37 6.62 -0.05
N CYS A 189 -13.94 5.71 0.74
CA CYS A 189 -13.92 5.80 2.20
C CYS A 189 -13.22 4.55 2.79
N PRO A 190 -12.66 4.65 4.01
CA PRO A 190 -12.15 3.49 4.72
C PRO A 190 -13.25 2.43 4.92
N ILE A 191 -12.90 1.15 4.71
CA ILE A 191 -13.81 0.01 4.94
C ILE A 191 -13.18 -1.01 5.87
N THR A 192 -13.86 -1.26 6.99
CA THR A 192 -13.65 -2.45 7.83
C THR A 192 -14.47 -3.59 7.24
N VAL A 193 -13.81 -4.70 6.92
CA VAL A 193 -14.39 -5.86 6.24
C VAL A 193 -14.14 -7.13 7.03
N HIS A 194 -15.17 -7.95 7.22
CA HIS A 194 -15.12 -9.24 7.90
C HIS A 194 -15.33 -10.38 6.88
N LEU A 195 -14.52 -11.44 6.97
CA LEU A 195 -14.47 -12.54 6.00
C LEU A 195 -15.16 -13.80 6.50
N GLU A 196 -16.25 -14.20 5.85
CA GLU A 196 -16.80 -15.55 6.01
C GLU A 196 -16.24 -16.51 4.96
N GLY A 197 -15.80 -17.70 5.40
CA GLY A 197 -15.46 -18.82 4.53
C GLY A 197 -16.56 -19.88 4.52
N ARG A 198 -17.16 -20.15 3.35
CA ARG A 198 -18.16 -21.21 3.17
C ARG A 198 -17.65 -22.29 2.23
N ALA A 199 -17.73 -23.54 2.67
CA ALA A 199 -17.46 -24.74 1.87
C ALA A 199 -18.60 -25.74 2.03
N ALA A 200 -18.65 -26.76 1.17
CA ALA A 200 -19.63 -27.83 1.25
C ALA A 200 -19.39 -28.72 2.49
N MET A 201 -20.05 -28.39 3.61
CA MET A 201 -20.04 -29.24 4.81
C MET A 201 -20.74 -30.58 4.54
N PRO A 202 -20.26 -31.72 5.10
CA PRO A 202 -19.12 -31.89 5.99
C PRO A 202 -17.82 -32.27 5.24
N VAL A 203 -17.64 -31.84 4.00
CA VAL A 203 -16.54 -32.30 3.13
C VAL A 203 -15.23 -31.54 3.38
N GLY A 204 -15.31 -30.25 3.73
CA GLY A 204 -14.15 -29.44 4.09
C GLY A 204 -14.52 -28.16 4.86
N SER A 205 -13.53 -27.53 5.49
CA SER A 205 -13.67 -26.29 6.28
C SER A 205 -12.71 -25.20 5.80
N VAL A 206 -13.10 -23.94 6.01
CA VAL A 206 -12.32 -22.75 5.67
C VAL A 206 -11.88 -22.04 6.96
N HIS A 207 -10.69 -21.45 6.97
CA HIS A 207 -10.15 -20.67 8.09
C HIS A 207 -9.15 -19.62 7.58
N PHE A 208 -8.96 -18.53 8.32
CA PHE A 208 -8.13 -17.38 7.93
C PHE A 208 -7.01 -17.17 8.97
N PRO A 209 -5.80 -17.73 8.77
CA PRO A 209 -4.73 -17.68 9.78
C PRO A 209 -4.18 -16.29 10.11
N GLY A 210 -4.52 -15.26 9.32
CA GLY A 210 -4.13 -13.86 9.53
C GLY A 210 -5.23 -13.02 10.20
N GLY A 211 -6.27 -13.65 10.74
CA GLY A 211 -7.48 -12.99 11.20
C GLY A 211 -8.55 -12.90 10.11
N GLU A 212 -9.77 -12.57 10.54
CA GLU A 212 -10.97 -12.53 9.68
C GLU A 212 -11.43 -11.11 9.38
N THR A 213 -10.93 -10.11 10.11
CA THR A 213 -11.33 -8.70 9.98
C THR A 213 -10.14 -7.85 9.54
N PHE A 214 -10.34 -7.03 8.51
CA PHE A 214 -9.32 -6.16 7.91
C PHE A 214 -9.90 -4.76 7.69
N THR A 215 -9.15 -3.70 8.00
CA THR A 215 -9.52 -2.32 7.66
C THR A 215 -8.65 -1.83 6.51
N LEU A 216 -9.27 -1.33 5.45
CA LEU A 216 -8.62 -0.85 4.23
C LEU A 216 -8.94 0.63 4.00
N ARG A 217 -7.91 1.47 3.91
CA ARG A 217 -8.01 2.84 3.37
C ARG A 217 -8.42 2.83 1.89
N PRO A 218 -8.89 3.96 1.33
CA PRO A 218 -9.16 4.06 -0.11
C PRO A 218 -7.95 3.60 -0.95
N GLY A 219 -8.20 2.86 -2.03
CA GLY A 219 -7.17 2.30 -2.93
C GLY A 219 -6.33 1.15 -2.36
N GLN A 220 -6.28 1.01 -1.03
CA GLN A 220 -5.43 0.04 -0.36
C GLN A 220 -5.78 -1.39 -0.77
N SER A 221 -4.74 -2.17 -1.09
CA SER A 221 -4.83 -3.62 -1.27
C SER A 221 -4.17 -4.32 -0.09
N CYS A 222 -4.72 -5.46 0.34
CA CYS A 222 -4.04 -6.36 1.27
C CYS A 222 -4.09 -7.82 0.79
N HIS A 223 -3.20 -8.63 1.36
CA HIS A 223 -3.15 -10.07 1.14
C HIS A 223 -3.44 -10.82 2.44
N ALA A 224 -4.54 -11.57 2.46
CA ALA A 224 -4.94 -12.38 3.60
C ALA A 224 -4.68 -13.87 3.30
N PRO A 225 -4.04 -14.63 4.21
CA PRO A 225 -3.88 -16.07 4.04
C PRO A 225 -5.23 -16.78 4.27
N LEU A 226 -5.56 -17.69 3.36
CA LEU A 226 -6.77 -18.51 3.39
C LEU A 226 -6.36 -20.00 3.45
N ARG A 227 -6.83 -20.72 4.46
CA ARG A 227 -6.58 -22.15 4.63
C ARG A 227 -7.87 -22.93 4.39
N PHE A 228 -7.83 -23.87 3.46
CA PHE A 228 -8.92 -24.81 3.19
C PHE A 228 -8.46 -26.24 3.53
N THR A 229 -9.24 -26.95 4.33
CA THR A 229 -8.94 -28.32 4.78
C THR A 229 -10.04 -29.27 4.33
N VAL A 230 -9.67 -30.32 3.58
CA VAL A 230 -10.59 -31.37 3.13
C VAL A 230 -10.65 -32.49 4.18
N HIS A 231 -11.81 -32.65 4.80
CA HIS A 231 -12.07 -33.66 5.83
C HIS A 231 -12.44 -35.02 5.25
N ARG A 232 -13.20 -35.05 4.14
CA ARG A 232 -13.67 -36.28 3.49
C ARG A 232 -13.24 -36.33 2.03
N LEU A 233 -12.32 -37.25 1.72
CA LEU A 233 -11.90 -37.56 0.35
C LEU A 233 -12.75 -38.72 -0.21
N PRO A 234 -13.01 -38.76 -1.54
CA PRO A 234 -13.62 -39.93 -2.16
C PRO A 234 -12.65 -41.12 -2.08
N TRP A 235 -13.14 -42.29 -1.63
CA TRP A 235 -12.29 -43.47 -1.45
C TRP A 235 -11.80 -44.04 -2.78
N ILE A 236 -12.71 -44.16 -3.76
CA ILE A 236 -12.50 -44.75 -5.07
C ILE A 236 -13.05 -43.77 -6.11
N GLY A 237 -12.32 -43.52 -7.19
CA GLY A 237 -12.79 -42.65 -8.27
C GLY A 237 -11.95 -42.73 -9.55
N LEU A 238 -12.61 -42.59 -10.69
CA LEU A 238 -11.95 -42.47 -12.00
C LEU A 238 -11.42 -41.05 -12.27
N HIS A 239 -12.04 -40.04 -11.65
CA HIS A 239 -11.74 -38.63 -11.84
C HIS A 239 -11.62 -37.91 -10.49
N GLY A 240 -10.94 -36.76 -10.47
CA GLY A 240 -10.99 -35.83 -9.34
C GLY A 240 -12.39 -35.22 -9.17
N ARG A 241 -12.75 -34.84 -7.95
CA ARG A 241 -13.99 -34.12 -7.64
C ARG A 241 -13.68 -32.66 -7.35
N GLU A 242 -14.33 -31.74 -8.03
CA GLU A 242 -14.26 -30.32 -7.67
C GLU A 242 -15.12 -30.02 -6.43
N LEU A 243 -14.55 -29.26 -5.49
CA LEU A 243 -15.26 -28.66 -4.36
C LEU A 243 -15.23 -27.13 -4.49
N PRO A 244 -16.38 -26.43 -4.38
CA PRO A 244 -16.42 -24.99 -4.33
C PRO A 244 -16.00 -24.48 -2.93
N VAL A 245 -15.03 -23.57 -2.93
CA VAL A 245 -14.69 -22.70 -1.80
C VAL A 245 -15.23 -21.31 -2.11
N ILE A 246 -16.09 -20.78 -1.25
CA ILE A 246 -16.69 -19.45 -1.38
C ILE A 246 -16.18 -18.60 -0.22
N VAL A 247 -15.67 -17.41 -0.51
CA VAL A 247 -15.34 -16.40 0.50
C VAL A 247 -16.21 -15.18 0.28
N ARG A 248 -16.80 -14.68 1.36
CA ARG A 248 -17.61 -13.45 1.38
C ARG A 248 -16.93 -12.42 2.25
N ALA A 249 -17.00 -11.17 1.84
CA ALA A 249 -16.60 -10.02 2.64
C ALA A 249 -17.83 -9.19 2.98
N PHE A 250 -18.05 -8.96 4.27
CA PHE A 250 -19.14 -8.14 4.81
C PHE A 250 -18.58 -6.86 5.41
N ALA A 251 -19.32 -5.77 5.30
CA ALA A 251 -19.12 -4.57 6.10
C ALA A 251 -19.47 -4.86 7.57
N GLU A 252 -18.97 -4.02 8.46
CA GLU A 252 -19.28 -4.01 9.90
C GLU A 252 -20.80 -3.99 10.21
N GLY A 253 -21.61 -3.34 9.35
CA GLY A 253 -23.07 -3.35 9.41
C GLY A 253 -23.76 -4.56 8.74
N GLY A 254 -23.04 -5.67 8.50
CA GLY A 254 -23.59 -6.92 7.93
C GLY A 254 -23.91 -6.89 6.42
N ALA A 255 -23.76 -5.76 5.73
CA ALA A 255 -23.95 -5.66 4.28
C ALA A 255 -22.83 -6.39 3.52
N MET A 256 -23.15 -7.26 2.57
CA MET A 256 -22.14 -7.98 1.77
C MET A 256 -21.49 -7.04 0.74
N LEU A 257 -20.18 -6.82 0.86
CA LEU A 257 -19.41 -5.94 -0.02
C LEU A 257 -18.83 -6.66 -1.23
N ALA A 258 -18.44 -7.94 -1.08
CA ALA A 258 -17.93 -8.77 -2.17
C ALA A 258 -18.12 -10.27 -1.89
N GLN A 259 -18.16 -11.07 -2.96
CA GLN A 259 -18.06 -12.53 -2.89
C GLN A 259 -17.10 -13.03 -3.97
N ALA A 260 -16.20 -13.94 -3.60
CA ALA A 260 -15.36 -14.67 -4.54
C ALA A 260 -15.58 -16.18 -4.40
N HIS A 261 -15.41 -16.92 -5.49
CA HIS A 261 -15.52 -18.38 -5.50
C HIS A 261 -14.33 -18.99 -6.24
N ARG A 262 -13.92 -20.18 -5.80
CA ARG A 262 -12.82 -20.97 -6.38
C ARG A 262 -13.18 -22.44 -6.31
N THR A 263 -13.02 -23.18 -7.40
CA THR A 263 -13.09 -24.65 -7.32
C THR A 263 -11.72 -25.25 -6.99
N VAL A 264 -11.77 -26.37 -6.27
CA VAL A 264 -10.61 -27.12 -5.79
C VAL A 264 -10.74 -28.58 -6.22
N GLU A 265 -9.81 -29.07 -7.03
CA GLU A 265 -9.73 -30.49 -7.39
C GLU A 265 -9.32 -31.31 -6.15
N VAL A 266 -10.14 -32.30 -5.80
CA VAL A 266 -9.84 -33.31 -4.76
C VAL A 266 -9.70 -34.67 -5.43
N ARG A 267 -8.52 -35.29 -5.28
CA ARG A 267 -8.24 -36.62 -5.85
C ARG A 267 -8.74 -37.74 -4.92
N PRO A 268 -9.18 -38.88 -5.48
CA PRO A 268 -9.56 -40.04 -4.69
C PRO A 268 -8.34 -40.71 -4.03
N ILE A 269 -8.61 -41.54 -3.01
CA ILE A 269 -7.57 -42.29 -2.29
C ILE A 269 -7.00 -43.41 -3.18
N LEU A 270 -7.88 -44.14 -3.89
CA LEU A 270 -7.53 -44.98 -5.04
C LEU A 270 -8.05 -44.35 -6.34
N GLY A 271 -7.11 -43.98 -7.21
CA GLY A 271 -7.36 -43.59 -8.59
C GLY A 271 -7.32 -44.76 -9.57
N MET A 272 -7.74 -44.51 -10.82
CA MET A 272 -7.87 -45.51 -11.89
C MET A 272 -6.65 -46.42 -12.07
N TRP A 273 -5.43 -45.88 -12.05
CA TRP A 273 -4.20 -46.66 -12.21
C TRP A 273 -3.90 -47.60 -11.02
N GLN A 274 -4.29 -47.21 -9.80
CA GLN A 274 -4.15 -48.08 -8.63
C GLN A 274 -5.17 -49.21 -8.66
N LEU A 275 -6.40 -48.94 -9.12
CA LEU A 275 -7.41 -49.97 -9.36
C LEU A 275 -6.95 -50.95 -10.46
N ALA A 276 -6.36 -50.46 -11.54
CA ALA A 276 -5.78 -51.29 -12.60
C ALA A 276 -4.61 -52.15 -12.09
N ALA A 277 -3.73 -51.59 -11.26
CA ALA A 277 -2.62 -52.34 -10.65
C ALA A 277 -3.11 -53.43 -9.67
N VAL A 278 -4.12 -53.14 -8.84
CA VAL A 278 -4.76 -54.14 -7.95
C VAL A 278 -5.47 -55.23 -8.76
N ALA A 279 -6.15 -54.87 -9.86
CA ALA A 279 -6.77 -55.83 -10.76
C ALA A 279 -5.73 -56.73 -11.46
N ALA A 280 -4.62 -56.17 -11.94
CA ALA A 280 -3.51 -56.92 -12.55
C ALA A 280 -2.83 -57.87 -11.55
N LEU A 281 -2.65 -57.43 -10.30
CA LEU A 281 -2.13 -58.30 -9.23
C LEU A 281 -3.11 -59.44 -8.92
N ALA A 282 -4.41 -59.16 -8.87
CA ALA A 282 -5.45 -60.16 -8.65
C ALA A 282 -5.52 -61.18 -9.80
N THR A 283 -5.39 -60.76 -11.06
CA THR A 283 -5.36 -61.70 -12.20
C THR A 283 -4.07 -62.52 -12.23
N MET A 284 -2.92 -61.95 -11.84
CA MET A 284 -1.68 -62.73 -11.62
C MET A 284 -1.86 -63.79 -10.53
N VAL A 285 -2.43 -63.45 -9.37
CA VAL A 285 -2.66 -64.42 -8.28
C VAL A 285 -3.64 -65.52 -8.71
N ALA A 286 -4.71 -65.17 -9.43
CA ALA A 286 -5.65 -66.14 -9.98
C ALA A 286 -5.00 -67.08 -11.02
N ALA A 287 -4.16 -66.54 -11.91
CA ALA A 287 -3.40 -67.33 -12.88
C ALA A 287 -2.38 -68.26 -12.20
N SER A 288 -1.69 -67.80 -11.15
CA SER A 288 -0.79 -68.62 -10.34
C SER A 288 -1.52 -69.76 -9.63
N ALA A 289 -2.70 -69.49 -9.05
CA ALA A 289 -3.52 -70.52 -8.42
C ALA A 289 -4.03 -71.56 -9.45
N LEU A 290 -4.47 -71.11 -10.63
CA LEU A 290 -4.88 -71.99 -11.72
C LEU A 290 -3.72 -72.85 -12.23
N LEU A 291 -2.51 -72.27 -12.37
CA LEU A 291 -1.30 -72.99 -12.75
C LEU A 291 -0.95 -74.08 -11.73
N LEU A 292 -1.03 -73.78 -10.42
CA LEU A 292 -0.79 -74.76 -9.35
C LEU A 292 -1.82 -75.91 -9.38
N ILE A 293 -3.09 -75.62 -9.67
CA ILE A 293 -4.13 -76.64 -9.85
C ILE A 293 -3.82 -77.53 -11.07
N ILE A 294 -3.46 -76.93 -12.21
CA ILE A 294 -3.09 -77.66 -13.44
C ILE A 294 -1.86 -78.55 -13.20
N VAL A 295 -0.82 -78.03 -12.55
CA VAL A 295 0.40 -78.78 -12.17
C VAL A 295 0.07 -79.93 -11.21
N GLY A 296 -0.81 -79.71 -10.23
CA GLY A 296 -1.29 -80.76 -9.33
C GLY A 296 -2.01 -81.90 -10.07
N VAL A 297 -2.90 -81.57 -11.00
CA VAL A 297 -3.59 -82.56 -11.85
C VAL A 297 -2.62 -83.32 -12.77
N LEU A 298 -1.61 -82.63 -13.31
CA LEU A 298 -0.55 -83.23 -14.13
C LEU A 298 0.32 -84.20 -13.32
N LEU A 299 0.75 -83.81 -12.11
CA LEU A 299 1.48 -84.67 -11.17
C LEU A 299 0.65 -85.90 -10.78
N MET A 300 -0.64 -85.73 -10.49
CA MET A 300 -1.54 -86.84 -10.15
C MET A 300 -1.72 -87.83 -11.32
N ARG A 301 -1.75 -87.33 -12.57
CA ARG A 301 -1.72 -88.19 -13.76
C ARG A 301 -0.37 -88.90 -13.92
N TYR A 302 0.74 -88.22 -13.65
CA TYR A 302 2.08 -88.80 -13.77
C TYR A 302 2.34 -89.93 -12.76
N THR A 303 1.85 -89.79 -11.51
CA THR A 303 1.93 -90.87 -10.51
C THR A 303 1.06 -92.07 -10.86
N THR A 304 -0.10 -91.87 -11.50
CA THR A 304 -0.88 -93.01 -12.04
C THR A 304 -0.17 -93.70 -13.22
N ALA A 305 0.55 -92.98 -14.07
CA ALA A 305 1.31 -93.58 -15.18
C ALA A 305 2.49 -94.46 -14.68
N LEU A 306 3.23 -93.98 -13.67
CA LEU A 306 4.32 -94.74 -13.03
C LEU A 306 3.81 -96.03 -12.33
N SER A 307 2.52 -96.14 -12.06
CA SER A 307 1.92 -97.33 -11.43
C SER A 307 1.66 -98.50 -12.41
N GLN A 308 1.80 -98.29 -13.73
CA GLN A 308 1.49 -99.31 -14.75
C GLN A 308 2.69 -100.12 -15.29
N HIS A 309 3.89 -99.95 -14.75
CA HIS A 309 5.10 -100.69 -15.20
C HIS A 309 5.83 -101.40 -14.03
N ARG A 310 5.12 -102.30 -13.33
CA ARG A 310 5.71 -103.12 -12.25
C ARG A 310 5.14 -104.55 -12.14
N VAL A 311 5.24 -105.33 -13.22
CA VAL A 311 5.02 -106.80 -13.20
C VAL A 311 6.03 -107.48 -14.13
N ALA A 312 6.80 -108.45 -13.61
CA ALA A 312 7.69 -109.39 -14.32
C ALA A 312 8.89 -108.80 -15.13
N GLN A 313 10.07 -109.42 -15.23
CA GLN A 313 10.72 -110.49 -14.44
C GLN A 313 12.25 -110.46 -14.66
N GLU A 314 13.03 -111.05 -13.75
CA GLU A 314 14.47 -111.36 -13.90
C GLU A 314 14.72 -112.49 -14.94
N PRO A 315 15.95 -112.71 -15.50
CA PRO A 315 17.26 -112.63 -14.83
C PRO A 315 18.46 -112.03 -15.62
N ALA A 316 19.66 -112.13 -15.04
CA ALA A 316 20.98 -111.69 -15.56
C ALA A 316 21.90 -112.92 -15.88
N PRO A 317 23.25 -112.86 -16.07
CA PRO A 317 24.18 -111.71 -16.23
C PRO A 317 25.28 -111.89 -17.35
N ALA A 318 26.29 -111.00 -17.35
CA ALA A 318 27.62 -111.09 -18.03
C ALA A 318 27.64 -110.86 -19.58
N ILE A 319 28.76 -110.49 -20.25
CA ILE A 319 30.21 -110.52 -19.94
C ILE A 319 30.96 -109.39 -20.73
N ILE A 320 32.01 -108.74 -20.16
CA ILE A 320 33.41 -108.58 -20.67
C ILE A 320 33.68 -108.26 -22.18
N VAL A 321 34.62 -107.38 -22.64
CA VAL A 321 35.61 -106.44 -22.02
C VAL A 321 36.42 -105.62 -23.09
N VAL A 322 37.12 -104.51 -22.73
CA VAL A 322 38.34 -103.89 -23.40
C VAL A 322 38.19 -103.24 -24.82
N THR A 323 38.96 -102.23 -25.31
CA THR A 323 39.51 -100.91 -24.85
C THR A 323 40.00 -100.08 -26.09
N LEU A 324 40.53 -98.85 -25.86
CA LEU A 324 41.53 -98.09 -26.68
C LEU A 324 41.10 -97.45 -28.02
N ASN A 325 41.06 -96.11 -28.08
CA ASN A 325 42.24 -95.33 -28.54
C ASN A 325 42.14 -93.79 -28.35
N GLN A 326 43.30 -93.14 -28.32
CA GLN A 326 43.59 -91.67 -28.34
C GLN A 326 43.83 -91.20 -29.81
N PRO A 327 44.26 -89.94 -30.19
CA PRO A 327 44.91 -88.86 -29.40
C PRO A 327 44.62 -87.36 -29.77
N VAL A 328 45.25 -86.44 -28.99
CA VAL A 328 45.90 -85.11 -29.34
C VAL A 328 45.11 -84.08 -30.22
N ALA A 329 44.81 -82.82 -29.83
CA ALA A 329 45.60 -81.67 -29.30
C ALA A 329 46.50 -80.96 -30.37
N PRO A 330 47.09 -79.73 -30.20
CA PRO A 330 47.25 -78.87 -29.00
C PRO A 330 47.22 -77.31 -29.21
N VAL A 331 47.68 -76.52 -28.19
CA VAL A 331 48.30 -75.14 -28.23
C VAL A 331 47.39 -73.94 -28.68
N ALA A 332 47.08 -72.92 -27.86
CA ALA A 332 47.86 -71.81 -27.22
C ALA A 332 48.21 -70.66 -28.21
N ASP A 333 48.37 -69.36 -27.85
CA ASP A 333 48.61 -68.61 -26.59
C ASP A 333 47.68 -67.35 -26.53
N SER A 334 47.37 -66.65 -25.42
CA SER A 334 48.14 -66.02 -24.32
C SER A 334 48.99 -64.80 -24.73
N HIS A 335 48.99 -63.64 -24.05
CA HIS A 335 48.06 -63.05 -23.05
C HIS A 335 47.28 -61.88 -23.73
N THR A 336 46.68 -60.82 -23.15
CA THR A 336 46.57 -60.14 -21.82
C THR A 336 45.27 -59.27 -21.88
N SER A 337 44.75 -58.49 -20.93
CA SER A 337 45.12 -58.03 -19.56
C SER A 337 43.86 -57.54 -18.80
N SER A 338 44.03 -57.15 -17.52
CA SER A 338 43.12 -56.36 -16.66
C SER A 338 41.70 -56.87 -16.30
N SER A 339 41.48 -57.03 -14.99
CA SER A 339 40.31 -56.55 -14.20
C SER A 339 38.95 -56.30 -14.94
N ALA A 340 37.82 -56.97 -14.66
CA ALA A 340 37.13 -57.16 -13.37
C ALA A 340 36.88 -55.83 -12.59
N HIS A 341 35.71 -55.50 -12.06
CA HIS A 341 34.40 -56.16 -12.05
C HIS A 341 33.30 -55.15 -11.62
N LEU A 342 32.11 -55.22 -12.22
CA LEU A 342 30.83 -54.65 -11.72
C LEU A 342 30.67 -53.12 -11.50
N ASP A 343 29.39 -52.76 -11.33
CA ASP A 343 28.78 -51.54 -10.76
C ASP A 343 29.10 -50.15 -11.38
N ASP A 344 28.05 -49.52 -11.91
CA ASP A 344 28.04 -48.16 -12.49
C ASP A 344 27.07 -47.23 -11.71
N ALA A 345 27.33 -45.93 -11.80
CA ALA A 345 26.65 -44.78 -11.18
C ALA A 345 26.73 -44.65 -9.63
N PRO A 346 27.21 -43.51 -9.06
CA PRO A 346 27.59 -43.45 -7.65
C PRO A 346 26.53 -42.77 -6.73
N ARG A 347 26.57 -43.12 -5.45
CA ARG A 347 26.02 -42.29 -4.37
C ARG A 347 27.05 -41.23 -3.96
N LEU A 348 26.66 -39.95 -3.98
CA LEU A 348 27.45 -38.88 -3.35
C LEU A 348 27.31 -38.97 -1.83
N LEU A 349 28.42 -39.25 -1.14
CA LEU A 349 28.58 -39.10 0.31
C LEU A 349 29.25 -37.74 0.59
N PRO A 350 28.89 -37.04 1.68
CA PRO A 350 29.46 -35.74 2.02
C PRO A 350 30.89 -35.81 2.57
N ASP A 351 31.63 -34.72 2.37
CA ASP A 351 33.02 -34.50 2.78
C ASP A 351 33.17 -34.37 4.32
N PRO A 352 34.11 -35.10 4.97
CA PRO A 352 34.40 -34.99 6.40
C PRO A 352 35.41 -33.88 6.77
N SER A 353 35.70 -32.90 5.91
CA SER A 353 36.79 -31.92 6.07
C SER A 353 36.33 -30.44 6.23
N ALA A 354 35.15 -30.20 6.82
CA ALA A 354 34.63 -28.86 7.10
C ALA A 354 34.43 -28.61 8.62
N PRO A 355 34.69 -27.40 9.15
CA PRO A 355 34.69 -27.13 10.59
C PRO A 355 33.28 -27.09 11.20
N LEU A 356 33.14 -27.64 12.42
CA LEU A 356 31.92 -27.51 13.24
C LEU A 356 31.73 -26.08 13.76
N VAL A 357 30.48 -25.62 13.75
CA VAL A 357 29.98 -24.52 14.59
C VAL A 357 28.72 -25.03 15.31
N LEU A 358 28.62 -24.82 16.62
CA LEU A 358 27.52 -25.37 17.44
C LEU A 358 26.27 -24.47 17.47
N PRO A 359 25.08 -25.04 17.71
CA PRO A 359 23.80 -24.36 17.49
C PRO A 359 23.28 -23.59 18.73
N ASP A 360 23.87 -22.43 19.03
CA ASP A 360 23.34 -21.49 20.04
C ASP A 360 22.86 -20.14 19.45
N GLN A 361 22.88 -19.97 18.12
CA GLN A 361 22.55 -18.69 17.47
C GLN A 361 21.65 -18.85 16.23
N VAL A 362 20.34 -18.91 16.47
CA VAL A 362 19.29 -18.03 15.87
C VAL A 362 17.94 -18.39 16.52
N THR A 363 17.18 -17.39 16.95
CA THR A 363 15.73 -17.50 17.21
C THR A 363 15.08 -16.16 16.89
N ALA A 364 13.85 -16.20 16.36
CA ALA A 364 13.03 -15.05 16.00
C ALA A 364 11.54 -15.42 16.18
N PRO A 365 10.59 -14.46 16.24
CA PRO A 365 10.73 -13.03 16.57
C PRO A 365 9.75 -12.55 17.67
N GLY A 366 10.08 -11.43 18.32
CA GLY A 366 9.07 -10.49 18.88
C GLY A 366 8.80 -10.53 20.40
N SER A 367 8.26 -9.41 20.88
CA SER A 367 7.77 -9.11 22.25
C SER A 367 8.79 -8.61 23.29
N GLY A 368 8.66 -7.33 23.68
CA GLY A 368 9.08 -6.82 25.00
C GLY A 368 10.49 -6.24 25.13
N GLY A 369 10.63 -4.91 25.01
CA GLY A 369 11.85 -4.16 25.35
C GLY A 369 11.77 -2.70 24.89
N PRO A 370 12.19 -1.70 25.69
CA PRO A 370 11.95 -0.31 25.36
C PRO A 370 12.88 0.21 24.27
N VAL A 371 12.32 0.58 23.11
CA VAL A 371 13.02 1.42 22.14
C VAL A 371 13.20 2.81 22.77
N ARG A 372 14.45 3.17 23.05
CA ARG A 372 14.84 4.47 23.59
C ARG A 372 14.73 5.55 22.52
N SER A 373 13.52 6.03 22.27
CA SER A 373 13.29 7.15 21.36
C SER A 373 14.00 8.40 21.87
N ILE A 374 14.88 8.97 21.04
CA ILE A 374 15.45 10.30 21.26
C ILE A 374 14.34 11.28 20.87
N ARG A 375 13.44 11.54 21.81
CA ARG A 375 12.32 12.45 21.62
C ARG A 375 12.85 13.88 21.74
N MET A 376 13.05 14.56 20.60
CA MET A 376 13.24 16.01 20.61
C MET A 376 12.01 16.66 21.26
N SER A 377 12.27 17.59 22.19
CA SER A 377 11.21 18.31 22.90
C SER A 377 10.55 19.32 21.96
N PRO A 378 9.21 19.37 21.87
CA PRO A 378 8.55 20.53 21.31
C PRO A 378 8.76 21.71 22.27
N THR A 379 9.51 22.72 21.83
CA THR A 379 9.62 23.99 22.55
C THR A 379 8.27 24.70 22.49
N ASN A 380 7.67 24.99 23.66
CA ASN A 380 6.51 25.88 23.74
C ASN A 380 6.92 27.32 23.42
N ALA A 381 7.10 27.60 22.13
CA ALA A 381 6.97 28.95 21.61
C ALA A 381 5.48 29.29 21.60
N SER A 382 5.00 29.98 22.63
CA SER A 382 3.65 30.55 22.62
C SER A 382 3.50 31.43 21.37
N ALA A 383 2.50 31.15 20.54
CA ALA A 383 2.22 31.98 19.38
C ALA A 383 2.02 33.44 19.83
N PRO A 384 2.80 34.41 19.33
CA PRO A 384 2.54 35.81 19.62
C PRO A 384 1.19 36.17 19.01
N GLN A 385 0.31 36.75 19.82
CA GLN A 385 -0.96 37.29 19.33
C GLN A 385 -0.69 38.32 18.23
N SER A 386 -1.50 38.33 17.18
CA SER A 386 -1.38 39.16 15.98
C SER A 386 -1.68 40.66 16.24
N ASN A 387 -0.87 41.28 17.09
CA ASN A 387 -0.90 42.71 17.42
C ASN A 387 0.36 43.42 16.88
N GLY A 388 0.52 43.39 15.56
CA GLY A 388 1.58 44.09 14.83
C GLY A 388 1.69 43.60 13.40
N THR A 389 1.47 44.49 12.43
CA THR A 389 1.53 44.15 11.00
C THR A 389 2.98 43.90 10.57
N MET A 390 3.38 42.62 10.60
CA MET A 390 4.71 42.17 10.20
C MET A 390 4.91 42.37 8.69
N THR A 391 6.04 42.95 8.29
CA THR A 391 6.41 43.05 6.86
C THR A 391 6.90 41.71 6.32
N TYR A 392 6.78 41.47 5.01
CA TYR A 392 7.31 40.26 4.38
C TYR A 392 8.80 40.01 4.70
N ALA A 393 9.64 41.06 4.71
CA ALA A 393 11.06 40.93 5.05
C ALA A 393 11.26 40.39 6.48
N GLN A 394 10.52 40.92 7.47
CA GLN A 394 10.55 40.42 8.84
C GLN A 394 10.01 38.98 8.93
N MET A 395 8.94 38.67 8.21
CA MET A 395 8.32 37.34 8.18
C MET A 395 9.31 36.28 7.65
N PHE A 396 9.93 36.52 6.50
CA PHE A 396 10.96 35.62 5.95
C PHE A 396 12.16 35.50 6.89
N GLN A 397 12.61 36.60 7.53
CA GLN A 397 13.71 36.56 8.50
C GLN A 397 13.37 35.72 9.74
N THR A 398 12.17 35.89 10.30
CA THR A 398 11.73 35.14 11.49
C THR A 398 11.50 33.66 11.21
N ILE A 399 10.91 33.31 10.06
CA ILE A 399 10.68 31.90 9.70
C ILE A 399 12.00 31.23 9.30
N ALA A 400 12.84 31.86 8.48
CA ALA A 400 14.12 31.28 8.08
C ALA A 400 15.04 30.96 9.27
N ALA A 401 15.05 31.83 10.29
CA ALA A 401 15.81 31.63 11.52
C ALA A 401 15.34 30.43 12.37
N GLN A 402 14.11 29.93 12.19
CA GLN A 402 13.61 28.73 12.87
C GLN A 402 14.21 27.43 12.28
N TYR A 403 14.61 27.48 11.00
CA TYR A 403 15.05 26.32 10.22
C TYR A 403 16.50 26.45 9.71
N ASP A 404 17.29 27.42 10.19
CA ASP A 404 18.64 27.73 9.68
C ASP A 404 18.67 27.90 8.14
N LEU A 405 17.62 28.53 7.59
CA LEU A 405 17.52 28.83 6.17
C LEU A 405 17.98 30.27 5.86
N ASP A 406 18.25 30.52 4.59
CA ASP A 406 18.60 31.85 4.10
C ASP A 406 17.32 32.61 3.73
N TRP A 407 16.95 33.62 4.52
CA TRP A 407 15.71 34.37 4.31
C TRP A 407 15.64 35.03 2.93
N ARG A 408 16.79 35.35 2.32
CA ARG A 408 16.85 35.90 0.96
C ARG A 408 16.48 34.88 -0.09
N ILE A 409 16.76 33.59 0.15
CA ILE A 409 16.35 32.50 -0.73
C ILE A 409 14.84 32.25 -0.59
N LEU A 410 14.28 32.25 0.63
CA LEU A 410 12.82 32.14 0.81
C LEU A 410 12.08 33.32 0.14
N ALA A 411 12.56 34.54 0.32
CA ALA A 411 11.95 35.73 -0.31
C ALA A 411 12.10 35.72 -1.84
N ALA A 412 13.24 35.27 -2.37
CA ALA A 412 13.44 35.10 -3.82
C ALA A 412 12.58 33.97 -4.40
N GLN A 413 12.39 32.88 -3.67
CA GLN A 413 11.52 31.78 -4.05
C GLN A 413 10.06 32.22 -4.09
N ALA A 414 9.54 32.88 -3.04
CA ALA A 414 8.18 33.45 -3.06
C ALA A 414 7.94 34.38 -4.27
N TYR A 415 8.93 35.19 -4.65
CA TYR A 415 8.84 36.02 -5.86
C TYR A 415 8.78 35.20 -7.16
N VAL A 416 9.55 34.12 -7.28
CA VAL A 416 9.56 33.24 -8.46
C VAL A 416 8.28 32.38 -8.55
N GLU A 417 7.76 31.94 -7.41
CA GLU A 417 6.57 31.07 -7.31
C GLU A 417 5.26 31.84 -7.52
N SER A 418 5.12 33.03 -6.92
CA SER A 418 3.83 33.76 -6.88
C SER A 418 3.93 35.26 -7.22
N GLY A 419 5.13 35.83 -7.40
CA GLY A 419 5.31 37.28 -7.48
C GLY A 419 4.94 38.02 -6.18
N PHE A 420 4.89 37.30 -5.04
CA PHE A 420 4.32 37.70 -3.76
C PHE A 420 2.77 37.75 -3.67
N ASP A 421 2.03 37.15 -4.61
CA ASP A 421 0.57 36.93 -4.46
C ASP A 421 0.31 35.76 -3.50
N SER A 422 -0.15 36.07 -2.28
CA SER A 422 -0.52 35.06 -1.28
C SER A 422 -1.79 34.28 -1.65
N LEU A 423 -2.56 34.75 -2.63
CA LEU A 423 -3.76 34.12 -3.20
C LEU A 423 -3.48 33.47 -4.57
N ALA A 424 -2.20 33.21 -4.89
CA ALA A 424 -1.80 32.50 -6.09
C ALA A 424 -2.26 31.03 -6.05
N LEU A 425 -2.81 30.56 -7.17
CA LEU A 425 -3.15 29.16 -7.41
C LEU A 425 -2.69 28.83 -8.83
N SER A 426 -1.68 27.96 -8.96
CA SER A 426 -1.23 27.48 -10.27
C SER A 426 -2.17 26.41 -10.82
N ASN A 427 -2.04 26.12 -12.12
CA ASN A 427 -2.74 25.01 -12.76
C ASN A 427 -2.56 23.70 -11.97
N ALA A 428 -1.33 23.39 -11.52
CA ALA A 428 -0.98 22.18 -10.77
C ALA A 428 -1.53 22.12 -9.32
N GLY A 429 -2.54 22.94 -9.01
CA GLY A 429 -3.14 23.05 -7.68
C GLY A 429 -2.22 23.60 -6.58
N ALA A 430 -1.02 24.10 -6.91
CA ALA A 430 -0.08 24.58 -5.91
C ALA A 430 -0.53 25.94 -5.33
N MET A 431 -0.44 26.10 -4.01
CA MET A 431 -1.20 27.11 -3.27
C MET A 431 -0.31 28.18 -2.64
N GLY A 432 -0.77 29.43 -2.74
CA GLY A 432 -0.30 30.58 -1.99
C GLY A 432 1.13 31.02 -2.30
N LEU A 433 1.69 31.76 -1.35
CA LEU A 433 2.88 32.60 -1.49
C LEU A 433 4.14 31.88 -1.99
N MET A 434 4.33 30.61 -1.61
CA MET A 434 5.44 29.72 -1.98
C MET A 434 5.00 28.55 -2.89
N GLN A 435 3.78 28.58 -3.42
CA GLN A 435 3.20 27.51 -4.26
C GLN A 435 3.38 26.11 -3.65
N VAL A 436 2.86 25.92 -2.43
CA VAL A 436 2.91 24.61 -1.74
C VAL A 436 1.84 23.69 -2.33
N LEU A 437 2.25 22.50 -2.82
CA LEU A 437 1.31 21.51 -3.37
C LEU A 437 0.34 20.96 -2.29
N PRO A 438 -0.91 20.60 -2.64
CA PRO A 438 -1.90 20.11 -1.67
C PRO A 438 -1.49 18.83 -0.91
N THR A 439 -0.65 18.00 -1.53
CA THR A 439 -0.03 16.82 -0.91
C THR A 439 0.98 17.22 0.16
N THR A 440 1.95 18.08 -0.20
CA THR A 440 2.95 18.63 0.72
C THR A 440 2.28 19.39 1.88
N TRP A 441 1.26 20.20 1.58
CA TRP A 441 0.49 20.90 2.61
C TRP A 441 -0.12 19.94 3.64
N ARG A 442 -0.80 18.89 3.17
CA ARG A 442 -1.46 17.88 4.03
C ARG A 442 -0.48 17.12 4.92
N GLU A 443 0.75 16.90 4.47
CA GLU A 443 1.80 16.24 5.24
C GLU A 443 2.46 17.19 6.26
N TRP A 444 2.80 18.42 5.85
CA TRP A 444 3.69 19.29 6.62
C TRP A 444 2.97 20.35 7.48
N ALA A 445 1.78 20.83 7.10
CA ALA A 445 1.03 21.82 7.89
C ALA A 445 0.75 21.40 9.35
N PRO A 446 0.40 20.12 9.65
CA PRO A 446 0.22 19.67 11.03
C PRO A 446 1.49 19.74 11.90
N THR A 447 2.69 19.77 11.28
CA THR A 447 3.96 19.82 12.03
C THR A 447 4.28 21.22 12.58
N VAL A 448 3.73 22.27 11.96
CA VAL A 448 3.93 23.68 12.32
C VAL A 448 2.68 24.36 12.88
N GLY A 449 1.53 23.66 12.89
CA GLY A 449 0.24 24.20 13.34
C GLY A 449 -0.46 25.10 12.32
N ALA A 450 -0.05 25.06 11.06
CA ALA A 450 -0.64 25.83 9.97
C ALA A 450 -2.02 25.26 9.56
N SER A 451 -2.94 26.16 9.16
CA SER A 451 -4.34 25.80 8.87
C SER A 451 -4.89 26.33 7.53
N ASP A 452 -4.43 27.49 7.05
CA ASP A 452 -4.81 28.07 5.76
C ASP A 452 -3.58 28.16 4.83
N PRO A 453 -3.59 27.51 3.65
CA PRO A 453 -2.50 27.62 2.66
C PRO A 453 -2.43 28.99 1.97
N PHE A 454 -3.43 29.86 2.13
CA PHE A 454 -3.46 31.21 1.56
C PHE A 454 -3.10 32.32 2.58
N ASP A 455 -2.92 31.98 3.86
CA ASP A 455 -2.23 32.85 4.81
C ASP A 455 -0.72 32.83 4.53
N SER A 456 -0.15 34.00 4.26
CA SER A 456 1.27 34.18 3.97
C SER A 456 2.21 33.62 5.03
N TYR A 457 1.86 33.72 6.32
CA TYR A 457 2.71 33.24 7.41
C TYR A 457 2.73 31.71 7.45
N SER A 458 1.54 31.10 7.49
CA SER A 458 1.32 29.65 7.44
C SER A 458 1.93 29.02 6.18
N ASN A 459 1.76 29.65 5.01
CA ASN A 459 2.32 29.18 3.74
C ASN A 459 3.86 29.10 3.77
N VAL A 460 4.52 30.16 4.24
CA VAL A 460 5.99 30.20 4.32
C VAL A 460 6.54 29.30 5.44
N GLN A 461 5.82 29.10 6.55
CA GLN A 461 6.21 28.11 7.56
C GLN A 461 6.20 26.68 6.99
N VAL A 462 5.17 26.30 6.24
CA VAL A 462 5.07 24.96 5.64
C VAL A 462 6.13 24.77 4.55
N ALA A 463 6.37 25.78 3.72
CA ALA A 463 7.46 25.74 2.75
C ALA A 463 8.84 25.61 3.43
N ALA A 464 9.07 26.32 4.54
CA ALA A 464 10.35 26.31 5.25
C ALA A 464 10.66 24.96 5.93
N VAL A 465 9.68 24.34 6.61
CA VAL A 465 9.89 23.00 7.21
C VAL A 465 10.10 21.92 6.14
N TYR A 466 9.41 22.03 4.99
CA TYR A 466 9.63 21.13 3.86
C TYR A 466 11.01 21.33 3.21
N LEU A 467 11.48 22.56 3.04
CA LEU A 467 12.83 22.87 2.56
C LEU A 467 13.94 22.34 3.51
N ASP A 468 13.73 22.41 4.83
CA ASP A 468 14.65 21.81 5.81
C ASP A 468 14.70 20.28 5.70
N TYR A 469 13.55 19.63 5.53
CA TYR A 469 13.48 18.20 5.23
C TYR A 469 14.24 17.86 3.94
N LEU A 470 14.00 18.58 2.83
CA LEU A 470 14.69 18.38 1.56
C LEU A 470 16.21 18.54 1.69
N ARG A 471 16.66 19.61 2.35
CA ARG A 471 18.07 19.84 2.70
C ARG A 471 18.67 18.67 3.48
N THR A 472 17.94 18.17 4.47
CA THR A 472 18.37 17.07 5.34
C THR A 472 18.47 15.73 4.61
N GLN A 473 17.55 15.45 3.67
CA GLN A 473 17.62 14.26 2.82
C GLN A 473 18.77 14.34 1.82
N LEU A 474 18.91 15.46 1.12
CA LEU A 474 19.95 15.64 0.09
C LEU A 474 21.35 15.66 0.69
N ALA A 475 21.54 16.23 1.89
CA ALA A 475 22.80 16.12 2.62
C ALA A 475 23.20 14.67 2.93
N GLN A 476 22.23 13.78 3.24
CA GLN A 476 22.48 12.34 3.42
C GLN A 476 22.82 11.64 2.10
N GLN A 477 22.31 12.14 0.97
CA GLN A 477 22.68 11.68 -0.39
C GLN A 477 24.01 12.29 -0.89
N GLY A 478 24.71 13.11 -0.10
CA GLY A 478 25.95 13.77 -0.50
C GLY A 478 25.75 14.97 -1.44
N ARG A 479 24.57 15.60 -1.41
CA ARG A 479 24.16 16.80 -2.15
C ARG A 479 23.75 17.95 -1.21
N PRO A 480 24.64 18.48 -0.34
CA PRO A 480 24.30 19.52 0.63
C PRO A 480 24.08 20.92 0.01
N GLU A 481 24.30 21.09 -1.29
CA GLU A 481 24.23 22.39 -1.97
C GLU A 481 22.79 22.90 -2.11
N LYS A 482 22.58 24.21 -1.92
CA LYS A 482 21.23 24.84 -1.87
C LYS A 482 20.49 24.71 -3.21
N GLU A 483 21.26 24.67 -4.28
CA GLU A 483 20.88 24.39 -5.66
C GLU A 483 19.99 23.13 -5.77
N TRP A 484 20.40 22.01 -5.14
CA TRP A 484 19.65 20.75 -5.19
C TRP A 484 18.38 20.77 -4.35
N MET A 485 18.38 21.48 -3.22
CA MET A 485 17.20 21.68 -2.36
C MET A 485 16.08 22.40 -3.14
N LEU A 486 16.43 23.44 -3.91
CA LEU A 486 15.49 24.17 -4.76
C LEU A 486 14.99 23.29 -5.92
N VAL A 487 15.86 22.51 -6.57
CA VAL A 487 15.44 21.53 -7.60
C VAL A 487 14.48 20.49 -7.03
N ALA A 488 14.73 19.97 -5.82
CA ALA A 488 13.87 18.99 -5.17
C ALA A 488 12.50 19.55 -4.75
N TYR A 489 12.41 20.85 -4.43
CA TYR A 489 11.14 21.53 -4.14
C TYR A 489 10.25 21.57 -5.38
N HIS A 490 10.80 22.03 -6.51
CA HIS A 490 10.05 22.24 -7.77
C HIS A 490 9.84 20.94 -8.58
N TRP A 491 10.79 20.00 -8.58
CA TRP A 491 10.68 18.74 -9.34
C TRP A 491 10.15 17.56 -8.51
N GLY A 492 10.19 17.66 -7.18
CA GLY A 492 9.94 16.55 -6.26
C GLY A 492 11.20 15.71 -6.00
N ILE A 493 11.40 15.33 -4.73
CA ILE A 493 12.62 14.61 -4.30
C ILE A 493 12.78 13.22 -4.93
N ASP A 494 11.69 12.50 -5.21
CA ASP A 494 11.74 11.18 -5.84
C ASP A 494 12.26 11.25 -7.28
N ASN A 495 11.78 12.23 -8.06
CA ASN A 495 12.24 12.47 -9.44
C ASN A 495 13.72 12.84 -9.47
N LEU A 496 14.15 13.74 -8.58
CA LEU A 496 15.56 14.11 -8.45
C LEU A 496 16.43 12.92 -8.01
N SER A 497 15.97 12.13 -7.03
CA SER A 497 16.70 10.96 -6.54
C SER A 497 16.85 9.88 -7.61
N ALA A 498 15.81 9.66 -8.44
CA ALA A 498 15.87 8.76 -9.59
C ALA A 498 16.88 9.26 -10.64
N PHE A 499 16.81 10.54 -11.02
CA PHE A 499 17.76 11.16 -11.96
C PHE A 499 19.22 11.08 -11.48
N LEU A 500 19.47 11.33 -10.19
CA LEU A 500 20.80 11.19 -9.59
C LEU A 500 21.27 9.72 -9.56
N ALA A 501 20.36 8.76 -9.33
CA ALA A 501 20.67 7.33 -9.36
C ALA A 501 20.99 6.79 -10.77
N GLU A 502 20.44 7.40 -11.82
CA GLU A 502 20.79 7.14 -13.23
C GLU A 502 22.13 7.77 -13.64
N GLY A 503 22.81 8.49 -12.74
CA GLY A 503 24.10 9.14 -12.98
C GLY A 503 24.00 10.60 -13.44
N GLY A 504 22.83 11.22 -13.30
CA GLY A 504 22.59 12.62 -13.63
C GLY A 504 23.40 13.61 -12.77
N ASP A 505 23.67 14.78 -13.35
CA ASP A 505 24.44 15.88 -12.74
C ASP A 505 23.81 17.25 -13.06
N TRP A 506 24.45 18.34 -12.61
CA TRP A 506 23.92 19.69 -12.83
C TRP A 506 23.80 20.07 -14.31
N GLN A 507 24.74 19.58 -15.14
CA GLN A 507 24.84 19.93 -16.56
C GLN A 507 23.81 19.18 -17.40
N THR A 508 23.45 17.97 -16.97
CA THR A 508 22.46 17.09 -17.60
C THR A 508 21.03 17.24 -17.03
N LEU A 509 20.88 17.91 -15.88
CA LEU A 509 19.57 18.22 -15.27
C LEU A 509 18.65 18.95 -16.27
N PRO A 510 17.34 18.64 -16.35
CA PRO A 510 16.44 19.33 -17.25
C PRO A 510 16.41 20.85 -17.02
N GLU A 511 16.54 21.61 -18.11
CA GLU A 511 16.72 23.07 -18.14
C GLU A 511 15.71 23.83 -17.25
N LEU A 512 14.45 23.37 -17.23
CA LEU A 512 13.36 23.96 -16.45
C LEU A 512 13.68 24.01 -14.94
N HIS A 513 14.14 22.90 -14.36
CA HIS A 513 14.42 22.82 -12.93
C HIS A 513 15.76 23.46 -12.58
N ARG A 514 16.75 23.41 -13.49
CA ARG A 514 18.02 24.12 -13.32
C ARG A 514 17.82 25.63 -13.25
N ARG A 515 17.07 26.21 -14.19
CA ARG A 515 16.78 27.66 -14.24
C ARG A 515 16.03 28.15 -13.01
N TYR A 516 15.04 27.39 -12.54
CA TYR A 516 14.29 27.71 -11.32
C TYR A 516 15.26 27.97 -10.13
N ALA A 517 16.21 27.06 -9.89
CA ALA A 517 17.18 27.21 -8.82
C ALA A 517 18.19 28.35 -9.10
N GLU A 518 18.69 28.46 -10.33
CA GLU A 518 19.65 29.50 -10.73
C GLU A 518 19.05 30.92 -10.61
N ASP A 519 17.78 31.11 -10.98
CA ASP A 519 17.08 32.40 -10.88
C ASP A 519 16.76 32.78 -9.43
N ILE A 520 16.32 31.84 -8.59
CA ILE A 520 16.12 32.10 -7.15
C ILE A 520 17.43 32.51 -6.50
N LEU A 521 18.53 31.79 -6.77
CA LEU A 521 19.85 32.11 -6.20
C LEU A 521 20.44 33.42 -6.77
N ARG A 522 20.10 33.77 -8.02
CA ARG A 522 20.45 35.05 -8.65
C ARG A 522 19.69 36.22 -7.99
N ILE A 523 18.40 36.05 -7.72
CA ILE A 523 17.54 37.07 -7.08
C ILE A 523 17.91 37.24 -5.60
N ALA A 524 18.15 36.15 -4.87
CA ALA A 524 18.56 36.17 -3.46
C ALA A 524 19.83 37.01 -3.23
N ARG A 525 20.78 36.99 -4.19
CA ARG A 525 22.02 37.81 -4.16
C ARG A 525 21.79 39.31 -4.38
N THR A 526 20.60 39.74 -4.80
CA THR A 526 20.24 41.17 -4.94
C THR A 526 19.48 41.75 -3.74
N LEU A 527 19.10 40.91 -2.77
CA LEU A 527 18.42 41.34 -1.56
C LEU A 527 19.46 41.79 -0.50
N PRO A 528 19.19 42.89 0.25
CA PRO A 528 20.14 43.49 1.19
C PRO A 528 20.46 42.59 2.38
#